data_AF-A0A0W8E7W5-F1
#
_entry.id   AF-A0A0W8E7W5-F1
#
_cell.length_a   1.000
_cell.length_b   1.000
_cell.length_c   1.000
_cell.angle_alpha   90.00
_cell.angle_beta   90.00
_cell.angle_gamma   90.00
#
_symmetry.space_group_name_H-M   'P 1'
#
loop_
_entity.id
_entity.type
_entity.pdbx_description
1 polymer ?
#
loop_
_entity_poly.entity_id
_entity_poly.type
_entity_poly.pdbx_seq_one_letter_code
_entity_poly.pdbx_strand_id
1 'polypeptide(L)'
;MQETKKFQLNYLNQEQHIMLPNTTSILLVQNLYDVLFQYVIDPEKEAQLKYFIEKLETHIKSKPRAPFSMPVSELEFLGEGLQELRLLNWLESPVSVFEVILNKECDDIEEEKDKIFDLLADLFTFNKKPDSSMIYVYSNRLTIY
;
A
#
# COMPACT_ATOMS: atom_id res chain seq x y z
N MET A 1 5.45 22.07 -17.15
CA MET A 1 4.72 21.77 -15.90
C MET A 1 3.28 22.17 -16.15
N GLN A 2 2.34 21.22 -16.07
CA GLN A 2 0.91 21.55 -16.19
C GLN A 2 0.50 22.41 -14.99
N GLU A 3 -0.43 23.33 -15.21
CA GLU A 3 -0.90 24.26 -14.17
C GLU A 3 -1.80 23.50 -13.20
N THR A 4 -1.24 22.96 -12.12
CA THR A 4 -2.00 22.26 -11.08
C THR A 4 -2.68 23.26 -10.16
N LYS A 5 -3.98 23.07 -9.86
CA LYS A 5 -4.69 23.90 -8.90
C LYS A 5 -4.08 23.81 -7.50
N LYS A 6 -4.31 24.85 -6.69
CA LYS A 6 -3.89 24.86 -5.27
C LYS A 6 -4.57 23.70 -4.53
N PHE A 7 -3.76 22.90 -3.86
CA PHE A 7 -4.21 21.77 -3.03
C PHE A 7 -3.54 21.81 -1.65
N GLN A 8 -4.08 21.02 -0.73
CA GLN A 8 -3.52 20.82 0.60
C GLN A 8 -3.26 19.34 0.84
N LEU A 9 -2.18 19.06 1.57
CA LEU A 9 -1.92 17.74 2.14
C LEU A 9 -2.23 17.81 3.63
N ASN A 10 -3.27 17.12 4.06
CA ASN A 10 -3.63 17.01 5.46
C ASN A 10 -3.04 15.73 6.03
N TYR A 11 -2.15 15.84 7.02
CA TYR A 11 -1.63 14.68 7.73
C TYR A 11 -2.72 14.11 8.64
N LEU A 12 -3.03 12.84 8.48
CA LEU A 12 -4.07 12.18 9.29
C LEU A 12 -3.45 11.45 10.48
N ASN A 13 -2.59 10.48 10.21
CA ASN A 13 -2.01 9.58 11.19
C ASN A 13 -0.79 8.84 10.62
N GLN A 14 -0.27 7.92 11.42
CA GLN A 14 0.75 6.96 11.01
C GLN A 14 0.24 5.55 11.28
N GLU A 15 0.35 4.68 10.30
CA GLU A 15 -0.06 3.28 10.38
C GLU A 15 1.17 2.37 10.33
N GLN A 16 1.16 1.27 11.06
CA GLN A 16 2.17 0.23 10.89
C GLN A 16 1.76 -0.64 9.71
N HIS A 17 2.66 -0.80 8.75
CA HIS A 17 2.43 -1.64 7.58
C HIS A 17 3.42 -2.79 7.53
N ILE A 18 2.96 -3.94 7.05
CA ILE A 18 3.83 -5.00 6.54
C ILE A 18 4.11 -4.72 5.07
N MET A 19 5.39 -4.66 4.71
CA MET A 19 5.89 -4.28 3.39
C MET A 19 6.66 -5.41 2.74
N LEU A 20 6.42 -5.61 1.44
CA LEU A 20 7.17 -6.60 0.64
C LEU A 20 8.62 -6.13 0.49
N PRO A 21 9.62 -7.01 0.68
CA PRO A 21 11.01 -6.64 0.46
C PRO A 21 11.30 -6.38 -1.03
N ASN A 22 12.28 -5.52 -1.31
CA ASN A 22 12.62 -5.04 -2.65
C ASN A 22 13.16 -6.13 -3.60
N THR A 23 13.49 -7.32 -3.09
CA THR A 23 14.19 -8.40 -3.82
C THR A 23 13.30 -9.53 -4.28
N THR A 24 11.98 -9.44 -4.11
CA THR A 24 11.10 -10.62 -4.14
C THR A 24 10.39 -10.86 -5.47
N SER A 25 10.44 -12.09 -5.97
CA SER A 25 9.90 -12.51 -7.28
C SER A 25 8.47 -13.09 -7.19
N ILE A 26 7.80 -13.23 -8.34
CA ILE A 26 6.45 -13.82 -8.49
C ILE A 26 6.34 -15.22 -7.85
N LEU A 27 7.43 -16.00 -7.84
CA LEU A 27 7.46 -17.33 -7.23
C LEU A 27 7.16 -17.30 -5.72
N LEU A 28 7.31 -16.13 -5.08
CA LEU A 28 7.00 -15.94 -3.67
C LEU A 28 5.49 -16.04 -3.39
N VAL A 29 4.62 -15.64 -4.32
CA VAL A 29 3.18 -15.48 -4.02
C VAL A 29 2.49 -16.83 -3.81
N GLN A 30 2.72 -17.78 -4.71
CA GLN A 30 2.12 -19.12 -4.61
C GLN A 30 2.60 -19.84 -3.35
N ASN A 31 3.91 -19.80 -3.09
CA ASN A 31 4.50 -20.35 -1.88
C ASN A 31 3.96 -19.64 -0.62
N LEU A 32 3.71 -18.33 -0.69
CA LEU A 32 3.18 -17.56 0.43
C LEU A 32 1.73 -17.92 0.74
N TYR A 33 0.89 -18.14 -0.28
CA TYR A 33 -0.47 -18.63 -0.05
C TYR A 33 -0.45 -19.95 0.72
N ASP A 34 0.34 -20.93 0.25
CA ASP A 34 0.42 -22.25 0.88
C ASP A 34 0.93 -22.16 2.33
N VAL A 35 1.94 -21.33 2.58
CA VAL A 35 2.49 -21.09 3.92
C VAL A 35 1.47 -20.38 4.82
N LEU A 36 0.72 -19.39 4.32
CA LEU A 36 -0.21 -18.64 5.15
C LEU A 36 -1.54 -19.37 5.37
N PHE A 37 -1.93 -20.24 4.44
CA PHE A 37 -3.19 -21.00 4.51
C PHE A 37 -3.26 -21.89 5.74
N GLN A 38 -2.12 -22.39 6.25
CA GLN A 38 -2.10 -23.21 7.48
C GLN A 38 -2.56 -22.44 8.74
N TYR A 39 -2.53 -21.11 8.71
CA TYR A 39 -2.96 -20.24 9.84
C TYR A 39 -4.41 -19.77 9.71
N VAL A 40 -5.07 -20.10 8.59
CA VAL A 40 -6.46 -19.77 8.33
C VAL A 40 -7.34 -20.93 8.78
N ILE A 41 -8.17 -20.69 9.79
CA ILE A 41 -8.98 -21.72 10.45
C ILE A 41 -10.46 -21.72 10.05
N ASP A 42 -10.91 -20.69 9.33
CA ASP A 42 -12.31 -20.50 8.96
C ASP A 42 -12.45 -19.85 7.56
N PRO A 43 -13.64 -19.95 6.92
CA PRO A 43 -13.86 -19.46 5.56
C PRO A 43 -13.75 -17.93 5.41
N GLU A 44 -13.99 -17.17 6.48
CA GLU A 44 -13.90 -15.70 6.44
C GLU A 44 -12.43 -15.27 6.33
N LYS A 45 -11.57 -15.87 7.16
CA LYS A 45 -10.12 -15.68 7.09
C LYS A 45 -9.53 -16.17 5.78
N GLU A 46 -10.10 -17.22 5.18
CA GLU A 46 -9.68 -17.68 3.86
C GLU A 46 -9.99 -16.63 2.78
N ALA A 47 -11.15 -15.99 2.85
CA ALA A 47 -11.49 -14.89 1.95
C ALA A 47 -10.54 -13.69 2.13
N GLN A 48 -10.17 -13.36 3.38
CA GLN A 48 -9.19 -12.32 3.68
C GLN A 48 -7.79 -12.67 3.14
N LEU A 49 -7.35 -13.93 3.28
CA LEU A 49 -6.08 -14.39 2.71
C LEU A 49 -6.09 -14.31 1.18
N LYS A 50 -7.17 -14.75 0.54
CA LYS A 50 -7.32 -14.64 -0.92
C LYS A 50 -7.25 -13.18 -1.39
N TYR A 51 -7.92 -12.28 -0.68
CA TYR A 51 -7.86 -10.85 -0.95
C TYR A 51 -6.43 -10.29 -0.83
N PHE A 52 -5.72 -10.65 0.25
CA PHE A 52 -4.32 -10.23 0.44
C PHE A 52 -3.42 -10.71 -0.71
N ILE A 53 -3.53 -11.99 -1.07
CA ILE A 53 -2.75 -12.60 -2.14
C ILE A 53 -3.08 -11.99 -3.50
N GLU A 54 -4.35 -11.73 -3.78
CA GLU A 54 -4.78 -11.05 -5.01
C GLU A 54 -4.16 -9.65 -5.11
N LYS A 55 -4.21 -8.85 -4.03
CA LYS A 55 -3.57 -7.53 -3.98
C LYS A 55 -2.07 -7.60 -4.22
N LEU A 56 -1.39 -8.59 -3.63
CA LEU A 56 0.04 -8.83 -3.83
C LEU A 56 0.34 -9.19 -5.29
N GLU A 57 -0.44 -10.07 -5.90
CA GLU A 57 -0.29 -10.42 -7.32
C GLU A 57 -0.48 -9.23 -8.24
N THR A 58 -1.55 -8.44 -8.04
CA THR A 58 -1.83 -7.24 -8.83
C THR A 58 -0.67 -6.25 -8.72
N HIS A 59 -0.11 -6.08 -7.52
CA HIS A 59 1.04 -5.22 -7.32
C HIS A 59 2.27 -5.71 -8.08
N ILE A 60 2.64 -6.99 -7.96
CA ILE A 60 3.81 -7.54 -8.65
C ILE A 60 3.65 -7.47 -10.18
N LYS A 61 2.43 -7.71 -10.69
CA LYS A 61 2.12 -7.63 -12.13
C LYS A 61 2.18 -6.19 -12.66
N SER A 62 1.74 -5.20 -11.88
CA SER A 62 1.70 -3.79 -12.30
C SER A 62 3.05 -3.06 -12.20
N LYS A 63 4.04 -3.63 -11.49
CA LYS A 63 5.39 -3.06 -11.30
C LYS A 63 5.38 -1.57 -10.90
N PRO A 64 4.63 -1.19 -9.85
CA PRO A 64 4.55 0.18 -9.42
C PRO A 64 5.88 0.68 -8.84
N ARG A 65 6.05 2.00 -8.80
CA ARG A 65 7.23 2.64 -8.22
C ARG A 65 7.30 2.53 -6.70
N ALA A 66 6.14 2.50 -6.05
CA ALA A 66 6.04 2.36 -4.60
C ALA A 66 6.01 0.87 -4.19
N PRO A 67 6.52 0.51 -3.00
CA PRO A 67 6.51 -0.85 -2.50
C PRO A 67 5.09 -1.36 -2.21
N PHE A 68 4.91 -2.67 -2.22
CA PHE A 68 3.68 -3.27 -1.70
C PHE A 68 3.66 -3.11 -0.20
N SER A 69 2.52 -2.69 0.35
CA SER A 69 2.33 -2.60 1.79
C SER A 69 0.86 -2.75 2.15
N MET A 70 0.58 -3.31 3.32
CA MET A 70 -0.76 -3.35 3.89
C MET A 70 -0.70 -3.06 5.40
N PRO A 71 -1.68 -2.34 5.98
CA PRO A 71 -1.73 -2.08 7.42
C PRO A 71 -1.73 -3.40 8.21
N VAL A 72 -1.00 -3.45 9.32
CA VAL A 72 -0.97 -4.63 10.21
C VAL A 72 -2.38 -4.99 10.69
N SER A 73 -3.22 -3.98 10.95
CA SER A 73 -4.62 -4.17 11.36
C SER A 73 -5.46 -4.95 10.34
N GLU A 74 -5.15 -4.84 9.04
CA GLU A 74 -5.83 -5.61 7.99
C GLU A 74 -5.32 -7.06 7.90
N LEU A 75 -4.15 -7.34 8.51
CA LEU A 75 -3.49 -8.64 8.51
C LEU A 75 -3.56 -9.37 9.85
N GLU A 76 -4.22 -8.79 10.87
CA GLU A 76 -4.36 -9.39 12.21
C GLU A 76 -5.02 -10.77 12.16
N PHE A 77 -5.85 -11.04 11.15
CA PHE A 77 -6.51 -12.32 10.94
C PHE A 77 -5.53 -13.49 10.76
N LEU A 78 -4.30 -13.22 10.30
CA LEU A 78 -3.25 -14.22 10.11
C LEU A 78 -2.68 -14.74 11.44
N GLY A 79 -2.85 -14.01 12.55
CA GLY A 79 -2.33 -14.42 13.86
C GLY A 79 -0.83 -14.75 13.81
N GLU A 80 -0.48 -16.01 14.06
CA GLU A 80 0.90 -16.50 13.97
C GLU A 80 1.50 -16.39 12.56
N GLY A 81 0.68 -16.36 11.50
CA GLY A 81 1.14 -16.13 10.13
C GLY A 81 1.80 -14.76 9.92
N LEU A 82 1.51 -13.76 10.78
CA LEU A 82 2.27 -12.49 10.78
C LEU A 82 3.73 -12.70 11.19
N GLN A 83 4.01 -13.67 12.07
CA GLN A 83 5.38 -13.99 12.45
C GLN A 83 6.12 -14.66 11.30
N GLU A 84 5.46 -15.53 10.53
CA GLU A 84 6.04 -16.10 9.31
C GLU A 84 6.40 -15.03 8.29
N LEU A 85 5.55 -14.02 8.09
CA LEU A 85 5.89 -12.89 7.21
C LEU A 85 7.18 -12.18 7.65
N ARG A 86 7.35 -11.96 8.97
CA ARG A 86 8.58 -11.37 9.52
C ARG A 86 9.80 -12.28 9.29
N LEU A 87 9.64 -13.61 9.44
CA LEU A 87 10.71 -14.59 9.15
C LEU A 87 11.09 -14.61 7.67
N LEU A 88 10.14 -14.35 6.77
CA LEU A 88 10.35 -14.18 5.34
C LEU A 88 10.93 -12.80 4.94
N ASN A 89 11.44 -12.04 5.92
CA ASN A 89 12.02 -10.70 5.75
C ASN A 89 11.04 -9.64 5.24
N TRP A 90 9.74 -9.79 5.49
CA TRP A 90 8.81 -8.68 5.29
C TRP A 90 9.09 -7.59 6.33
N LEU A 91 9.12 -6.35 5.86
CA LEU A 91 9.50 -5.21 6.69
C LEU A 91 8.26 -4.64 7.37
N GLU A 92 8.31 -4.48 8.68
CA GLU A 92 7.32 -3.70 9.41
C GLU A 92 7.80 -2.26 9.49
N SER A 93 7.02 -1.34 8.94
CA SER A 93 7.42 0.07 8.87
C SER A 93 6.26 1.01 9.16
N PRO A 94 6.53 2.13 9.85
CA PRO A 94 5.58 3.22 9.93
C PRO A 94 5.38 3.85 8.55
N VAL A 95 4.12 4.05 8.17
CA VAL A 95 3.68 4.69 6.94
C VAL A 95 2.81 5.88 7.30
N SER A 96 3.08 7.03 6.70
CA SER A 96 2.30 8.24 6.95
C SER A 96 1.08 8.28 6.04
N VAL A 97 -0.10 8.55 6.60
CA VAL A 97 -1.33 8.71 5.82
C VAL A 97 -1.63 10.19 5.67
N PHE A 98 -1.78 10.63 4.42
CA PHE A 98 -2.19 11.98 4.09
C PHE A 98 -3.48 11.95 3.30
N GLU A 99 -4.31 12.97 3.48
CA GLU A 99 -5.46 13.26 2.63
C GLU A 99 -5.13 14.42 1.70
N VAL A 100 -5.42 14.24 0.40
CA VAL A 100 -5.31 15.28 -0.61
C VAL A 100 -6.63 16.05 -0.68
N ILE A 101 -6.59 17.31 -0.26
CA ILE A 101 -7.75 18.21 -0.25
C ILE A 101 -7.62 19.20 -1.40
N LEU A 102 -8.62 19.18 -2.29
CA LEU A 102 -8.77 20.17 -3.35
C LEU A 102 -9.56 21.39 -2.86
N ASN A 103 -9.17 22.57 -3.32
CA ASN A 103 -9.97 23.77 -3.12
C ASN A 103 -11.27 23.68 -3.95
N LYS A 104 -12.38 24.14 -3.36
CA LYS A 104 -13.77 23.92 -3.82
C LYS A 104 -14.13 24.44 -5.22
N GLU A 105 -13.23 25.13 -5.92
CA GLU A 105 -13.46 25.70 -7.25
C GLU A 105 -12.92 24.77 -8.35
N CYS A 106 -13.33 23.49 -8.32
CA CYS A 106 -12.93 22.52 -9.34
C CYS A 106 -14.13 21.83 -9.97
N ASP A 107 -14.34 22.12 -11.26
CA ASP A 107 -15.41 21.53 -12.06
C ASP A 107 -15.16 20.04 -12.35
N ASP A 108 -13.89 19.64 -12.49
CA ASP A 108 -13.46 18.24 -12.61
C ASP A 108 -12.50 17.88 -11.47
N ILE A 109 -13.05 17.27 -10.43
CA ILE A 109 -12.31 16.90 -9.21
C ILE A 109 -11.39 15.70 -9.47
N GLU A 110 -11.77 14.78 -10.36
CA GLU A 110 -11.02 13.54 -10.61
C GLU A 110 -9.80 13.81 -11.49
N GLU A 111 -9.97 14.55 -12.58
CA GLU A 111 -8.86 14.90 -13.47
C GLU A 111 -7.77 15.70 -12.73
N GLU A 112 -8.18 16.65 -11.88
CA GLU A 112 -7.21 17.43 -11.10
C GLU A 112 -6.55 16.62 -9.99
N LYS A 113 -7.23 15.64 -9.40
CA LYS A 113 -6.59 14.72 -8.46
C LYS A 113 -5.49 13.92 -9.14
N ASP A 114 -5.74 13.42 -10.33
CA ASP A 114 -4.72 12.66 -11.07
C ASP A 114 -3.50 13.52 -11.41
N LYS A 115 -3.70 14.79 -11.82
CA LYS A 115 -2.59 15.74 -12.00
C LYS A 115 -1.80 15.99 -10.71
N ILE A 116 -2.49 16.10 -9.58
CA ILE A 116 -1.83 16.26 -8.27
C ILE A 116 -1.05 15.00 -7.92
N PHE A 117 -1.62 13.81 -8.15
CA PHE A 117 -0.92 12.57 -7.87
C PHE A 117 0.32 12.38 -8.74
N ASP A 118 0.25 12.76 -10.01
CA ASP A 118 1.42 12.77 -10.91
C ASP A 118 2.50 13.73 -10.40
N LEU A 119 2.11 14.93 -9.97
CA LEU A 119 3.03 15.88 -9.35
C LEU A 119 3.64 15.35 -8.04
N LEU A 120 2.84 14.72 -7.18
CA LEU A 120 3.31 14.13 -5.93
C LEU A 120 4.25 12.93 -6.18
N ALA A 121 4.11 12.23 -7.31
CA ALA A 121 4.95 11.07 -7.63
C ALA A 121 6.39 11.47 -7.97
N ASP A 122 6.61 12.73 -8.34
CA ASP A 122 7.94 13.30 -8.50
C ASP A 122 8.60 13.69 -7.17
N LEU A 123 7.80 13.86 -6.10
CA LEU A 123 8.26 14.35 -4.80
C LEU A 123 8.36 13.25 -3.74
N PHE A 124 7.44 12.29 -3.78
CA PHE A 124 7.27 11.26 -2.77
C PHE A 124 7.15 9.88 -3.40
N THR A 125 7.56 8.86 -2.65
CA THR A 125 7.13 7.49 -2.94
C THR A 125 5.83 7.25 -2.18
N PHE A 126 4.72 7.01 -2.88
CA PHE A 126 3.43 6.79 -2.26
C PHE A 126 2.54 5.80 -3.04
N ASN A 127 1.56 5.22 -2.35
CA ASN A 127 0.46 4.46 -2.95
C ASN A 127 -0.87 5.18 -2.71
N LYS A 128 -1.76 5.17 -3.70
CA LYS A 128 -3.15 5.65 -3.53
C LYS A 128 -3.95 4.60 -2.74
N LYS A 129 -4.72 5.04 -1.74
CA LYS A 129 -5.69 4.17 -1.09
C LYS A 129 -6.94 4.10 -1.98
N PRO A 130 -7.40 2.89 -2.40
CA PRO A 130 -8.53 2.73 -3.31
C PRO A 130 -9.77 3.51 -2.85
N ASP A 131 -10.49 4.09 -3.80
CA ASP A 131 -11.76 4.81 -3.59
C ASP A 131 -11.69 5.94 -2.55
N SER A 132 -10.51 6.54 -2.36
CA SER A 132 -10.31 7.59 -1.37
C SER A 132 -9.38 8.69 -1.89
N SER A 133 -9.40 9.85 -1.22
CA SER A 133 -8.43 10.93 -1.46
C SER A 133 -7.17 10.76 -0.60
N MET A 134 -6.96 9.57 -0.03
CA MET A 134 -5.86 9.29 0.89
C MET A 134 -4.69 8.63 0.16
N ILE A 135 -3.48 8.95 0.61
CA ILE A 135 -2.23 8.37 0.13
C ILE A 135 -1.40 7.84 1.29
N TYR A 136 -0.78 6.70 1.05
CA TYR A 136 0.23 6.10 1.91
C TYR A 136 1.60 6.59 1.47
N VAL A 137 2.22 7.46 2.25
CA VAL A 137 3.53 8.06 1.95
C VAL A 137 4.62 7.30 2.70
N TYR A 138 5.60 6.81 1.95
CA TYR A 138 6.72 6.03 2.46
C TYR A 138 7.95 6.91 2.68
N SER A 139 8.70 6.64 3.75
CA SER A 139 9.96 7.33 4.01
C SER A 139 10.99 7.01 2.93
N ASN A 140 11.65 8.04 2.38
CA ASN A 140 12.72 7.88 1.39
C ASN A 140 13.88 7.00 1.89
N ARG A 141 14.03 6.76 3.20
CA ARG A 141 15.05 5.87 3.76
C ARG A 141 14.75 4.38 3.56
N LEU A 142 13.50 4.03 3.25
CA LEU A 142 13.06 2.65 3.02
C LEU A 142 13.11 2.26 1.53
N THR A 143 13.16 3.27 0.66
CA THR A 143 13.09 3.13 -0.80
C THR A 143 14.41 3.54 -1.48
N ILE A 144 15.52 3.60 -0.73
CA ILE A 144 16.84 3.86 -1.32
C ILE A 144 17.24 2.64 -2.16
N TYR A 145 17.19 2.86 -3.47
CA TYR A 145 17.73 2.01 -4.54
C TYR A 145 19.25 2.10 -4.61
#